data_AF-W1YAN7-F1
#
_entry.id   AF-W1YAN7-F1
#
_cell.length_a   1.000
_cell.length_b   1.000
_cell.length_c   1.000
_cell.angle_alpha   90.00
_cell.angle_beta   90.00
_cell.angle_gamma   90.00
#
_symmetry.space_group_name_H-M   'P 1'
#
loop_
_entity.id
_entity.type
_entity.pdbx_description
1 polymer ?
#
loop_
_entity_poly.entity_id
_entity_poly.type
_entity_poly.pdbx_seq_one_letter_code
_entity_poly.pdbx_strand_id
1 'polypeptide(L)'
;LSTKDFIKILIDEIELPIIVDAGIGKPSQACEAMEMGAAAIMANTAIATSRDVAAMAGAFKNAIDAGRCAYLAGLGRVLEGKASASSPLTGFLQD
;
A
#
# COMPACT_ATOMS: atom_id res chain seq x y z
N LEU A 1 4.72 -7.82 4.57
CA LEU A 1 4.48 -9.00 3.71
C LEU A 1 5.83 -9.67 3.42
N SER A 2 5.95 -11.01 3.43
CA SER A 2 7.21 -11.70 3.06
C SER A 2 7.42 -11.80 1.53
N THR A 3 6.43 -11.37 0.76
CA THR A 3 6.32 -11.57 -0.69
C THR A 3 6.11 -10.24 -1.43
N LYS A 4 6.46 -9.11 -0.81
CA LYS A 4 6.21 -7.77 -1.39
C LYS A 4 6.87 -7.60 -2.75
N ASP A 5 8.13 -8.01 -2.85
CA ASP A 5 8.93 -7.82 -4.05
C ASP A 5 8.33 -8.56 -5.24
N PHE A 6 7.84 -9.78 -5.02
CA PHE A 6 7.11 -10.54 -6.04
C PHE A 6 5.79 -9.87 -6.44
N ILE A 7 5.02 -9.36 -5.48
CA ILE A 7 3.78 -8.64 -5.78
C ILE A 7 4.08 -7.38 -6.60
N LYS A 8 5.16 -6.67 -6.28
CA LYS A 8 5.56 -5.47 -7.00
C LYS A 8 5.97 -5.79 -8.44
N ILE A 9 6.76 -6.83 -8.65
CA ILE A 9 7.13 -7.31 -9.99
C ILE A 9 5.86 -7.64 -10.80
N LEU A 10 4.91 -8.36 -10.23
CA LEU A 10 3.67 -8.70 -10.92
C LEU A 10 2.85 -7.45 -11.29
N ILE A 11 2.75 -6.48 -10.40
CA ILE A 11 2.04 -5.22 -10.65
C ILE A 11 2.72 -4.39 -11.75
N ASP A 12 4.05 -4.39 -11.80
CA ASP A 12 4.81 -3.57 -12.74
C ASP A 12 4.87 -4.22 -14.15
N GLU A 13 4.89 -5.55 -14.23
CA GLU A 13 5.07 -6.29 -15.49
C GLU A 13 3.75 -6.77 -16.14
N ILE A 14 2.63 -6.82 -15.40
CA ILE A 14 1.35 -7.32 -15.90
C ILE A 14 0.38 -6.17 -16.14
N GLU A 15 -0.13 -6.05 -17.37
CA GLU A 15 -1.10 -5.02 -17.76
C GLU A 15 -2.53 -5.26 -17.21
N LEU A 16 -2.83 -6.48 -16.78
CA LEU A 16 -4.12 -6.85 -16.19
C LEU A 16 -4.21 -6.49 -14.70
N PRO A 17 -5.41 -6.16 -14.18
CA PRO A 17 -5.59 -5.85 -12.76
C PRO A 17 -5.15 -6.99 -11.83
N ILE A 18 -4.18 -6.70 -10.95
CA ILE A 18 -3.70 -7.64 -9.94
C ILE A 18 -4.51 -7.50 -8.64
N ILE A 19 -5.14 -8.60 -8.22
CA ILE A 19 -5.87 -8.70 -6.96
C ILE A 19 -5.02 -9.52 -5.98
N VAL A 20 -4.71 -8.95 -4.81
CA VAL A 20 -3.94 -9.65 -3.78
C VAL A 20 -4.90 -10.46 -2.91
N ASP A 21 -4.76 -11.77 -2.95
CA ASP A 21 -5.51 -12.74 -2.15
C ASP A 21 -4.57 -13.56 -1.26
N ALA A 22 -5.11 -14.03 -0.13
CA ALA A 22 -4.46 -14.84 0.89
C ALA A 22 -3.24 -14.17 1.58
N GLY A 23 -3.06 -14.46 2.88
CA GLY A 23 -1.88 -14.00 3.65
C GLY A 23 -1.91 -12.55 4.16
N ILE A 24 -2.96 -11.78 3.87
CA ILE A 24 -3.20 -10.48 4.51
C ILE A 24 -3.92 -10.71 5.85
N GLY A 25 -3.14 -10.67 6.93
CA GLY A 25 -3.59 -10.90 8.31
C GLY A 25 -3.97 -9.62 9.06
N LYS A 26 -3.64 -8.44 8.53
CA LYS A 26 -3.92 -7.15 9.19
C LYS A 26 -4.20 -6.03 8.18
N PRO A 27 -4.98 -5.00 8.56
CA PRO A 27 -5.28 -3.87 7.69
C PRO A 27 -4.05 -3.18 7.10
N SER A 28 -2.96 -3.03 7.85
CA SER A 28 -1.74 -2.37 7.34
C SER A 28 -1.08 -3.13 6.18
N GLN A 29 -1.24 -4.45 6.09
CA GLN A 29 -0.78 -5.22 4.92
C GLN A 29 -1.67 -4.99 3.69
N ALA A 30 -2.97 -4.78 3.89
CA ALA A 30 -3.88 -4.38 2.82
C ALA A 30 -3.53 -2.98 2.29
N CYS A 31 -3.28 -2.02 3.19
CA CYS A 31 -2.83 -0.67 2.83
C CYS A 31 -1.56 -0.73 1.97
N GLU A 32 -0.54 -1.44 2.45
CA GLU A 32 0.73 -1.63 1.76
C GLU A 32 0.56 -2.25 0.37
N ALA A 33 -0.32 -3.25 0.22
CA ALA A 33 -0.63 -3.83 -1.09
C ALA A 33 -1.30 -2.84 -2.04
N MET A 34 -2.23 -2.01 -1.55
CA MET A 34 -2.87 -0.97 -2.34
C MET A 34 -1.88 0.13 -2.73
N GLU A 35 -0.95 0.51 -1.84
CA GLU A 35 0.14 1.46 -2.10
C GLU A 35 1.08 0.99 -3.21
N MET A 36 1.31 -0.32 -3.33
CA MET A 36 2.13 -0.90 -4.39
C MET A 36 1.47 -0.83 -5.77
N GLY A 37 0.15 -0.65 -5.83
CA GLY A 37 -0.64 -0.57 -7.06
C GLY A 37 -1.63 -1.72 -7.26
N ALA A 38 -1.88 -2.55 -6.24
CA ALA A 38 -2.90 -3.59 -6.33
C ALA A 38 -4.28 -2.98 -6.67
N ALA A 39 -5.06 -3.69 -7.47
CA ALA A 39 -6.39 -3.26 -7.88
C ALA A 39 -7.43 -3.49 -6.79
N ALA A 40 -7.31 -4.60 -6.06
CA ALA A 40 -8.19 -4.94 -4.95
C ALA A 40 -7.50 -5.91 -3.98
N ILE A 41 -8.11 -6.05 -2.80
CA ILE A 41 -7.72 -6.99 -1.75
C ILE A 41 -8.85 -7.98 -1.52
N MET A 42 -8.53 -9.28 -1.51
CA MET A 42 -9.43 -10.32 -1.06
C MET A 42 -8.99 -10.80 0.34
N ALA A 43 -9.88 -10.64 1.33
CA ALA A 43 -9.61 -11.00 2.72
C ALA A 43 -10.81 -11.70 3.36
N ASN A 44 -10.56 -12.84 4.01
CA ASN A 44 -11.59 -13.59 4.75
C ASN A 44 -11.13 -13.86 6.19
N THR A 45 -10.16 -14.76 6.38
CA THR A 45 -9.74 -15.26 7.71
C THR A 45 -9.42 -14.13 8.68
N ALA A 46 -8.66 -13.11 8.26
CA ALA A 46 -8.30 -11.98 9.13
C ALA A 46 -9.50 -11.21 9.69
N ILE A 47 -10.61 -11.14 8.93
CA ILE A 47 -11.85 -10.49 9.35
C ILE A 47 -12.70 -11.48 10.15
N ALA A 48 -12.89 -12.69 9.63
CA ALA A 48 -13.77 -13.71 10.20
C ALA A 48 -13.30 -14.25 11.56
N THR A 49 -11.99 -14.32 11.80
CA THR A 49 -11.44 -14.80 13.08
C THR A 49 -11.08 -13.66 14.05
N SER A 50 -11.45 -12.42 13.72
CA SER A 50 -11.21 -11.28 14.62
C SER A 50 -12.18 -11.30 15.79
N ARG A 51 -11.79 -10.66 16.90
CA ARG A 51 -12.66 -10.52 18.08
C ARG A 51 -13.91 -9.69 17.80
N ASP A 52 -13.80 -8.70 16.93
CA ASP A 52 -14.88 -7.83 16.49
C ASP A 52 -14.83 -7.71 14.96
N VAL A 53 -15.70 -8.48 14.31
CA VAL A 53 -15.77 -8.60 12.86
C VAL A 53 -16.14 -7.27 12.19
N ALA A 54 -17.08 -6.52 12.77
CA ALA A 54 -17.54 -5.26 12.20
C ALA A 54 -16.46 -4.19 12.29
N ALA A 55 -15.80 -4.08 13.44
CA ALA A 55 -14.68 -3.17 13.62
C ALA A 55 -13.51 -3.53 12.68
N MET A 56 -13.18 -4.83 12.56
CA MET A 56 -12.10 -5.28 11.68
C MET A 56 -12.43 -5.03 10.20
N ALA A 57 -13.66 -5.28 9.76
CA ALA A 57 -14.09 -4.97 8.40
C ALA A 57 -13.98 -3.47 8.09
N GLY A 58 -14.39 -2.61 9.04
CA GLY A 58 -14.21 -1.16 8.92
C GLY A 58 -12.74 -0.75 8.85
N ALA A 59 -11.86 -1.38 9.64
CA ALA A 59 -10.43 -1.13 9.60
C ALA A 59 -9.81 -1.53 8.25
N PHE A 60 -10.20 -2.68 7.69
CA PHE A 60 -9.77 -3.12 6.37
C PHE A 60 -10.23 -2.16 5.27
N LYS A 61 -11.49 -1.73 5.30
CA LYS A 61 -12.03 -0.74 4.36
C LYS A 61 -11.17 0.54 4.37
N ASN A 62 -10.97 1.13 5.54
CA ASN A 62 -10.19 2.37 5.67
C ASN A 62 -8.75 2.20 5.19
N ALA A 63 -8.12 1.05 5.46
CA ALA A 63 -6.78 0.76 4.99
C ALA A 63 -6.68 0.63 3.47
N ILE A 64 -7.67 -0.01 2.83
CA ILE A 64 -7.74 -0.14 1.37
C ILE A 64 -7.92 1.23 0.73
N ASP A 65 -8.87 2.02 1.24
CA ASP A 65 -9.15 3.36 0.74
C ASP A 65 -7.93 4.28 0.90
N ALA A 66 -7.27 4.25 2.06
CA ALA A 66 -6.06 5.03 2.32
C ALA A 66 -4.92 4.65 1.37
N GLY A 67 -4.62 3.35 1.23
CA GLY A 67 -3.53 2.90 0.37
C GLY A 67 -3.79 3.19 -1.11
N ARG A 68 -5.04 3.05 -1.58
CA ARG A 68 -5.38 3.39 -2.98
C ARG A 68 -5.28 4.89 -3.23
N CYS A 69 -5.77 5.72 -2.31
CA CYS A 69 -5.61 7.16 -2.39
C CYS A 69 -4.13 7.56 -2.41
N ALA A 70 -3.30 6.95 -1.59
CA ALA A 70 -1.87 7.20 -1.55
C ALA A 70 -1.16 6.82 -2.86
N TYR A 71 -1.51 5.67 -3.45
CA TYR A 71 -1.01 5.27 -4.77
C TYR A 71 -1.37 6.29 -5.85
N LEU A 72 -2.64 6.72 -5.90
CA LEU A 72 -3.12 7.69 -6.89
C LEU A 72 -2.56 9.11 -6.68
N ALA A 73 -2.32 9.51 -5.43
CA ALA A 73 -1.70 10.79 -5.10
C ALA A 73 -0.21 10.84 -5.48
N GLY A 74 0.42 9.68 -5.69
CA GLY A 74 1.85 9.56 -5.87
C GLY A 74 2.57 9.55 -4.51
N LEU A 75 3.12 8.40 -4.14
CA LEU A 75 3.89 8.25 -2.91
C LEU A 75 5.13 9.15 -2.93
N GLY A 76 5.43 9.76 -1.79
CA GLY A 76 6.65 10.55 -1.63
C GLY A 76 7.90 9.71 -1.88
N ARG A 77 8.98 10.34 -2.37
CA ARG A 77 10.27 9.64 -2.54
C ARG A 77 10.76 9.14 -1.19
N VAL A 78 10.89 7.82 -1.06
CA VAL A 78 11.68 7.22 0.02
C VAL A 78 13.12 7.15 -0.48
N LEU A 79 14.00 7.95 0.13
CA LEU A 79 15.42 7.90 -0.16
C LEU A 79 16.03 6.77 0.67
N GLU A 80 16.25 5.62 0.03
CA GLU A 80 16.95 4.51 0.66
C GLU A 80 18.44 4.88 0.85
N GLY A 81 18.84 5.07 2.11
CA GLY A 81 20.25 5.20 2.50
C GLY A 81 20.87 6.61 2.39
N LYS A 82 20.13 7.65 2.00
CA LYS A 82 20.61 9.04 2.03
C LYS A 82 19.54 9.99 2.56
N ALA A 83 19.81 10.67 3.66
CA ALA A 83 18.98 11.79 4.08
C ALA A 83 19.18 12.95 3.08
N SER A 84 18.13 13.32 2.36
CA SER A 84 18.07 14.59 1.63
C SER A 84 17.02 15.46 2.30
N ALA A 85 17.26 16.77 2.34
CA ALA A 85 16.26 17.72 2.78
C ALA A 85 14.99 17.56 1.92
N SER A 86 13.83 17.40 2.57
CA SER A 86 12.53 17.32 1.91
C SER A 86 12.18 18.62 1.15
N SER A 87 12.82 19.73 1.54
CA SER A 87 12.82 21.01 0.83
C SER A 87 14.27 21.41 0.52
N PRO A 88 14.80 21.09 -0.67
CA PRO A 88 16.13 21.52 -1.07
C PRO A 88 16.19 23.05 -1.15
N LEU A 89 17.13 23.67 -0.42
CA LEU A 89 17.39 25.12 -0.49
C LEU A 89 17.80 25.58 -1.91
N THR A 90 18.13 24.64 -2.79
CA THR A 90 18.49 24.85 -4.20
C THR A 90 17.33 25.37 -5.05
N GLY A 91 16.09 25.31 -4.58
CA GLY A 91 14.94 25.95 -5.25
C GLY A 91 14.90 27.47 -5.12
N PHE A 92 15.68 28.07 -4.21
CA PHE A 92 15.73 29.52 -3.99
C PHE A 92 16.81 30.25 -4.81
N LEU A 93 17.72 29.53 -5.48
CA LEU A 93 18.90 30.10 -6.16
C LEU A 93 18.78 30.11 -7.69
N GLN A 94 17.57 29.93 -8.24
CA GLN A 94 17.33 29.95 -9.70
C GLN A 94 16.63 31.19 -10.24
N ASP A 95 16.54 32.27 -9.45
CA ASP A 95 16.16 33.61 -9.91
C ASP A 95 17.36 34.57 -9.82
#